data_AF-A0A918RGT7-F1
#
_entry.id   AF-A0A918RGT7-F1
#
_cell.length_a   1.000
_cell.length_b   1.000
_cell.length_c   1.000
_cell.angle_alpha   90.00
_cell.angle_beta   90.00
_cell.angle_gamma   90.00
#
_symmetry.space_group_name_H-M   'P 1'
#
loop_
_entity.id
_entity.type
_entity.pdbx_description
1 polymer ?
#
loop_
_entity_poly.entity_id
_entity_poly.type
_entity_poly.pdbx_seq_one_letter_code
_entity_poly.pdbx_strand_id
1 'polypeptide(L)'
;MSCARSSRALQAYLDGEVDEATARRVTSHLNGCRDCGLEADLYREIKSALARQQQPDPRAVERLYTFAESLLHTGSDPGDGGDRAPGG
;
A
#
# COMPACT_ATOMS: atom_id res chain seq x y z
N MET A 1 23.57 -4.03 14.59
CA MET A 1 22.65 -2.89 14.32
C MET A 1 22.36 -2.19 15.64
N SER A 2 22.16 -0.87 15.68
CA SER A 2 21.78 -0.15 16.90
C SER A 2 20.26 0.00 17.01
N CYS A 3 19.73 0.21 18.23
CA CYS A 3 18.30 0.42 18.47
C CYS A 3 17.73 1.57 17.62
N ALA A 4 18.43 2.71 17.55
CA ALA A 4 18.01 3.85 16.74
C ALA A 4 17.90 3.53 15.24
N ARG A 5 18.82 2.71 14.70
CA ARG A 5 18.72 2.23 13.32
C ARG A 5 17.59 1.22 13.16
N SER A 6 17.39 0.34 14.15
CA SER A 6 16.32 -0.67 14.12
C SER A 6 14.93 -0.03 14.12
N SER A 7 14.68 0.92 15.01
CA SER A 7 13.40 1.64 15.10
C SER A 7 13.06 2.36 13.79
N ARG A 8 14.04 3.03 13.14
CA ARG A 8 13.83 3.66 11.83
C ARG A 8 13.49 2.68 10.72
N ALA A 9 14.07 1.49 10.75
CA ALA A 9 13.85 0.46 9.72
C ALA A 9 12.65 -0.44 10.04
N LEU A 10 12.05 -0.34 11.23
CA LEU A 10 11.10 -1.31 11.75
C LEU A 10 9.83 -1.40 10.90
N GLN A 11 9.22 -0.27 10.54
CA GLN A 11 7.99 -0.24 9.74
C GLN A 11 8.23 -0.84 8.35
N ALA A 12 9.22 -0.32 7.61
CA ALA A 12 9.60 -0.86 6.30
C ALA A 12 9.94 -2.36 6.35
N TYR A 13 10.59 -2.82 7.42
CA TYR A 13 10.86 -4.24 7.64
C TYR A 13 9.57 -5.06 7.83
N LEU A 14 8.63 -4.56 8.63
CA LEU A 14 7.33 -5.21 8.86
C LEU A 14 6.44 -5.21 7.61
N ASP A 15 6.65 -4.26 6.70
CA ASP A 15 5.96 -4.15 5.42
C ASP A 15 6.64 -4.92 4.28
N GLY A 16 7.84 -5.47 4.52
CA GLY A 16 8.60 -6.21 3.52
C GLY A 16 9.32 -5.33 2.50
N GLU A 17 9.47 -4.03 2.81
CA GLU A 17 10.06 -3.00 1.95
C GLU A 17 11.56 -2.78 2.19
N VAL A 18 12.24 -3.74 2.82
CA VAL A 18 13.69 -3.69 3.07
C VAL A 18 14.41 -4.80 2.30
N ASP A 19 15.64 -4.53 1.90
CA ASP A 19 16.50 -5.56 1.31
C ASP A 19 16.80 -6.70 2.31
N GLU A 20 17.18 -7.85 1.77
CA GLU A 20 17.43 -9.07 2.55
C GLU A 20 18.57 -8.89 3.59
N ALA A 21 19.60 -8.10 3.29
CA ALA A 21 20.69 -7.85 4.22
C ALA A 21 20.24 -6.98 5.40
N THR A 22 19.39 -6.00 5.14
CA THR A 22 18.74 -5.16 6.15
C THR A 22 17.77 -5.99 6.99
N ALA A 23 16.95 -6.85 6.37
CA ALA A 23 16.03 -7.74 7.06
C ALA A 23 16.75 -8.67 8.06
N ARG A 24 17.88 -9.27 7.66
CA ARG A 24 18.71 -10.11 8.54
C ARG A 24 19.25 -9.32 9.74
N ARG A 25 19.75 -8.11 9.51
CA ARG A 25 20.31 -7.24 10.57
C ARG A 25 19.25 -6.78 11.57
N VAL A 26 18.04 -6.45 11.08
CA VAL A 26 16.90 -6.10 11.92
C VAL A 26 16.47 -7.32 12.75
N THR A 27 16.24 -8.47 12.10
CA THR A 27 15.85 -9.72 12.78
C THR A 27 16.83 -10.09 13.89
N SER A 28 18.14 -10.05 13.61
CA SER A 28 19.17 -10.33 14.61
C SER A 28 19.09 -9.37 15.80
N HIS A 29 18.78 -8.09 15.58
CA HIS A 29 18.65 -7.11 16.66
C HIS A 29 17.38 -7.31 17.49
N LEU A 30 16.24 -7.56 16.85
CA LEU A 30 14.96 -7.81 17.53
C LEU A 30 15.06 -9.03 18.46
N ASN A 31 15.79 -10.07 18.05
CA ASN A 31 16.02 -11.26 18.88
C ASN A 31 16.98 -11.00 20.06
N GLY A 32 17.87 -10.01 19.93
CA GLY A 32 18.89 -9.69 20.94
C GLY A 32 18.55 -8.52 21.86
N CYS A 33 17.52 -7.74 21.54
CA CYS A 33 17.12 -6.55 22.30
C CYS A 33 15.64 -6.65 22.68
N ARG A 34 15.38 -6.82 23.97
CA ARG A 34 14.02 -6.99 24.51
C ARG A 34 13.09 -5.84 24.13
N ASP A 35 13.54 -4.59 24.27
CA ASP A 35 12.68 -3.42 24.04
C ASP A 35 12.29 -3.30 22.57
N CYS A 36 13.25 -3.48 21.65
CA CYS A 36 12.95 -3.47 20.22
C CYS A 36 12.11 -4.69 19.79
N GLY A 37 12.33 -5.86 20.40
CA GLY A 37 11.49 -7.05 20.18
C GLY A 37 10.03 -6.80 20.55
N LEU A 38 9.78 -6.23 21.73
CA LEU A 38 8.43 -5.87 22.18
C LEU A 38 7.77 -4.82 21.28
N GLU A 39 8.53 -3.81 20.85
CA GLU A 39 8.04 -2.81 19.89
C GLU A 39 7.61 -3.47 18.57
N ALA A 40 8.41 -4.39 18.05
CA ALA A 40 8.08 -5.14 16.84
C ALA A 40 6.82 -6.01 17.01
N ASP A 41 6.65 -6.65 18.17
CA ASP A 41 5.46 -7.47 18.45
C ASP A 41 4.19 -6.62 18.54
N LEU A 42 4.26 -5.45 19.18
CA LEU A 42 3.14 -4.49 19.22
C LEU A 42 2.73 -4.07 17.80
N TYR A 43 3.69 -3.72 16.95
CA TYR A 43 3.35 -3.33 15.57
C TYR A 43 2.80 -4.48 14.74
N ARG A 44 3.27 -5.72 14.95
CA ARG A 44 2.67 -6.92 14.32
C ARG A 44 1.22 -7.12 14.76
N GLU A 45 0.93 -6.91 16.04
CA GLU A 45 -0.42 -7.02 16.57
C GLU A 45 -1.34 -5.96 15.96
N ILE A 46 -0.90 -4.70 15.89
CA ILE A 46 -1.64 -3.61 15.22
C ILE A 46 -1.90 -3.95 13.76
N LYS A 47 -0.87 -4.36 13.00
CA LYS A 47 -1.00 -4.75 11.60
C LYS A 47 -2.00 -5.89 11.42
N SER A 48 -1.93 -6.89 12.30
CA SER A 48 -2.88 -8.01 12.29
C SER A 48 -4.30 -7.57 12.65
N ALA A 49 -4.47 -6.65 13.59
CA ALA A 49 -5.77 -6.09 13.94
C ALA A 49 -6.40 -5.30 12.80
N LEU A 50 -5.60 -4.50 12.08
CA LEU A 50 -6.03 -3.77 10.88
C LEU A 50 -6.37 -4.73 9.73
N ALA A 51 -5.56 -5.77 9.51
CA ALA A 51 -5.85 -6.77 8.48
C ALA A 51 -7.12 -7.59 8.77
N ARG A 52 -7.49 -7.73 10.05
CA ARG A 52 -8.75 -8.36 10.47
C ARG A 52 -9.97 -7.45 10.27
N GLN A 53 -9.77 -6.13 10.15
CA GLN A 53 -10.88 -5.24 9.80
C GLN A 53 -11.29 -5.49 8.34
N GLN A 54 -12.61 -5.47 8.12
CA GLN A 54 -13.32 -5.92 6.91
C GLN A 54 -12.53 -5.73 5.62
N GLN A 55 -12.28 -6.83 4.91
CA GLN A 55 -11.91 -6.73 3.52
C GLN A 55 -13.01 -5.96 2.78
N PRO A 56 -12.65 -5.03 1.87
CA PRO A 56 -13.63 -4.27 1.11
C PRO A 56 -14.55 -5.24 0.38
N ASP A 57 -15.85 -4.92 0.36
CA ASP A 57 -16.85 -5.70 -0.39
C ASP A 57 -16.34 -5.93 -1.82
N PRO A 58 -16.17 -7.18 -2.26
CA PRO A 58 -15.69 -7.51 -3.61
C PRO A 58 -16.51 -6.81 -4.71
N ARG A 59 -17.81 -6.61 -4.48
CA ARG A 59 -18.69 -5.88 -5.42
C ARG A 59 -18.35 -4.40 -5.49
N ALA A 60 -17.93 -3.77 -4.39
CA ALA A 60 -17.48 -2.39 -4.40
C ALA A 60 -16.16 -2.23 -5.20
N VAL A 61 -15.26 -3.20 -5.07
CA VAL A 61 -14.00 -3.26 -5.82
C VAL A 61 -14.27 -3.45 -7.32
N GLU A 62 -15.17 -4.37 -7.69
CA GLU A 62 -15.59 -4.59 -9.08
C GLU A 62 -16.14 -3.31 -9.72
N ARG A 63 -17.03 -2.58 -9.02
CA ARG A 63 -17.56 -1.29 -9.50
C ARG A 63 -16.47 -0.24 -9.70
N LEU A 64 -15.46 -0.19 -8.83
CA LEU A 64 -14.33 0.73 -8.97
C LEU A 64 -13.50 0.43 -10.23
N TYR A 65 -13.25 -0.85 -10.52
CA TYR A 65 -12.55 -1.25 -11.75
C TYR A 65 -13.33 -0.88 -13.01
N THR A 66 -14.63 -1.20 -13.07
CA THR A 66 -15.49 -0.81 -14.20
C THR A 66 -15.52 0.71 -14.41
N PHE A 67 -15.59 1.47 -13.32
CA PHE A 67 -15.54 2.93 -13.41
C PHE A 67 -14.19 3.43 -13.95
N ALA A 68 -13.07 2.89 -13.44
CA ALA A 68 -11.74 3.24 -13.95
C ALA A 68 -11.58 2.93 -15.44
N GLU A 69 -12.11 1.79 -15.91
CA GLU A 69 -12.15 1.46 -17.34
C GLU A 69 -12.96 2.51 -18.13
N SER A 70 -14.14 2.91 -17.65
CA SER A 70 -14.96 3.93 -18.34
C SER A 70 -14.24 5.27 -18.51
N LEU A 71 -13.42 5.68 -17.54
CA LEU A 71 -12.62 6.90 -17.63
C LEU A 71 -11.55 6.82 -18.74
N LEU A 72 -10.92 5.65 -18.91
CA LEU A 72 -9.93 5.42 -19.96
C LEU A 72 -10.55 5.43 -21.37
N HIS A 73 -11.78 4.93 -21.50
CA HIS A 73 -12.49 4.89 -22.78
C HIS A 73 -13.10 6.25 -23.15
N THR A 74 -13.50 7.07 -22.17
CA THR A 74 -14.05 8.41 -22.41
C THR A 74 -12.99 9.42 -22.83
N GLY A 75 -11.72 9.20 -22.47
CA GLY A 75 -10.58 10.00 -22.93
C GLY A 75 -10.08 9.69 -24.35
N SER A 76 -10.70 8.74 -25.05
CA SER A 76 -10.25 8.25 -26.36
C SER A 76 -11.17 8.63 -27.52
N ASP A 77 -12.02 9.65 -27.40
CA ASP A 77 -12.82 10.14 -28.52
C ASP A 77 -12.02 11.20 -29.32
N PRO A 78 -11.44 10.87 -30.50
CA PRO A 78 -10.84 11.85 -31.39
C PRO A 78 -11.96 12.37 -32.30
N GLY A 79 -12.92 13.09 -31.70
CA GLY A 79 -14.22 13.29 -32.36
C GLY A 79 -14.96 14.58 -32.03
N ASP A 80 -14.45 15.49 -31.19
CA ASP A 80 -15.07 16.81 -31.02
C ASP A 80 -14.38 17.85 -31.92
N GLY A 81 -14.40 17.57 -33.22
CA GLY A 81 -14.11 18.53 -34.27
C GLY A 81 -15.37 19.34 -34.55
N GLY A 82 -15.67 20.31 -33.67
CA GLY A 82 -16.73 21.27 -33.90
C GLY A 82 -16.47 22.05 -35.18
N ASP A 83 -17.28 21.83 -36.21
CA ASP A 83 -17.36 22.74 -37.34
C ASP A 83 -18.78 22.81 -37.95
N ARG A 84 -19.32 24.04 -37.82
CA ARG A 84 -20.28 24.78 -38.66
C ARG A 84 -21.78 24.41 -38.77
N ALA A 85 -22.58 25.39 -38.31
CA ALA A 85 -23.91 25.79 -38.81
C ALA A 85 -23.85 26.34 -40.28
N PRO A 86 -24.95 26.78 -40.96
CA PRO A 86 -26.39 26.76 -40.63
C PRO A 86 -27.32 26.27 -41.80
N GLY A 87 -28.63 26.14 -41.55
CA GLY A 87 -29.67 26.08 -42.60
C GLY A 87 -31.05 25.82 -42.00
N GLY A 88 -32.13 26.55 -42.32
CA GLY A 88 -32.37 27.66 -43.24
C GLY A 88 -33.73 28.30 -42.96
#